data_AF-A0A0X8B1Q7-F1
#
_entry.id   AF-A0A0X8B1Q7-F1
#
_cell.length_a   1.000
_cell.length_b   1.000
_cell.length_c   1.000
_cell.angle_alpha   90.00
_cell.angle_beta   90.00
_cell.angle_gamma   90.00
#
_symmetry.space_group_name_H-M   'P 1'
#
loop_
_entity.id
_entity.type
_entity.pdbx_description
1 polymer ?
#
loop_
_entity_poly.entity_id
_entity_poly.type
_entity_poly.pdbx_seq_one_letter_code
_entity_poly.pdbx_strand_id
1 'polypeptide(L)'
;MAQSPETKEKIRAVSNKCIEQWKPAAEDLARFRNADFANHDNKMHCFAHCALTDLGFWLNGKPDEAKVAQVLNPLFGEESVVSTGAKCNSAKGANDCETSFKVYQCYREAKVAVEI
;
A
#
# COMPACT_ATOMS: atom_id res chain seq x y z
N MET A 1 -13.33 2.04 -8.32
CA MET A 1 -13.15 1.57 -6.93
C MET A 1 -14.09 2.35 -6.01
N ALA A 2 -15.24 1.79 -5.64
CA ALA A 2 -16.19 2.44 -4.72
C ALA A 2 -15.82 2.08 -3.27
N GLN A 3 -14.96 2.88 -2.65
CA GLN A 3 -14.72 2.78 -1.20
C GLN A 3 -15.87 3.46 -0.45
N SER A 4 -16.35 2.86 0.64
CA SER A 4 -17.34 3.46 1.53
C SER A 4 -16.88 4.84 2.01
N PRO A 5 -17.80 5.81 2.23
CA PRO A 5 -17.44 7.19 2.62
C PRO A 5 -16.55 7.23 3.87
N GLU A 6 -16.81 6.35 4.83
CA GLU A 6 -16.05 6.10 6.06
C GLU A 6 -14.60 5.66 5.78
N THR A 7 -14.37 4.79 4.81
CA THR A 7 -13.01 4.37 4.42
C THR A 7 -12.23 5.52 3.77
N LYS A 8 -12.89 6.34 2.95
CA LYS A 8 -12.27 7.50 2.29
C LYS A 8 -11.83 8.55 3.31
N GLU A 9 -12.68 8.83 4.30
CA GLU A 9 -12.36 9.80 5.35
C GLU A 9 -11.20 9.30 6.21
N LYS A 10 -11.20 8.02 6.60
CA LYS A 10 -10.08 7.41 7.33
C LYS A 10 -8.77 7.50 6.53
N ILE A 11 -8.79 7.16 5.24
CA ILE A 11 -7.60 7.27 4.37
C ILE A 11 -7.11 8.72 4.33
N ARG A 12 -8.01 9.71 4.24
CA ARG A 12 -7.63 11.12 4.21
C ARG A 12 -6.99 11.57 5.54
N ALA A 13 -7.60 11.20 6.67
CA ALA A 13 -7.09 11.53 8.00
C ALA A 13 -5.70 10.91 8.24
N VAL A 14 -5.55 9.62 7.92
CA VAL A 14 -4.28 8.89 8.01
C VAL A 14 -3.24 9.50 7.07
N SER A 15 -3.61 9.82 5.83
CA SER A 15 -2.71 10.46 4.88
C SER A 15 -2.19 11.79 5.41
N ASN A 16 -3.05 12.65 5.95
CA ASN A 16 -2.61 13.94 6.51
C ASN A 16 -1.63 13.75 7.67
N LYS A 17 -1.95 12.86 8.62
CA LYS A 17 -1.06 12.51 9.75
C LYS A 17 0.32 12.05 9.26
N CYS A 18 0.34 11.12 8.30
CA CYS A 18 1.58 10.57 7.78
C CYS A 18 2.37 11.58 6.93
N ILE A 19 1.69 12.50 6.22
CA ILE A 19 2.33 13.61 5.48
C ILE A 19 3.01 14.55 6.47
N GLU A 20 2.34 14.93 7.56
CA GLU A 20 2.93 15.81 8.56
C GLU A 20 4.16 15.19 9.24
N GLN A 21 4.13 13.87 9.48
CA GLN A 21 5.23 13.15 10.11
C GLN A 21 6.45 12.99 9.20
N TRP A 22 6.27 12.55 7.95
CA TRP A 22 7.38 12.20 7.06
C TRP A 22 7.73 13.28 6.06
N LYS A 23 6.82 14.24 5.84
CA LYS A 23 6.94 15.36 4.89
C LYS A 23 7.44 14.91 3.51
N PRO A 24 6.78 13.93 2.86
CA PRO A 24 7.09 13.55 1.48
C PRO A 24 6.82 14.72 0.52
N ALA A 25 7.48 14.73 -0.65
CA ALA A 25 7.24 15.77 -1.64
C ALA A 25 5.80 15.67 -2.19
N ALA A 26 5.20 16.82 -2.50
CA ALA A 26 3.85 16.86 -3.06
C ALA A 26 3.75 16.13 -4.41
N GLU A 27 4.82 16.15 -5.20
CA GLU A 27 4.92 15.43 -6.46
C GLU A 27 4.92 13.91 -6.26
N ASP A 28 5.67 13.40 -5.27
CA ASP A 28 5.68 11.98 -4.93
C ASP A 28 4.32 11.50 -4.43
N LEU A 29 3.64 12.32 -3.62
CA LEU A 29 2.27 12.06 -3.19
C LEU A 29 1.30 11.96 -4.37
N ALA A 30 1.45 12.83 -5.37
CA ALA A 30 0.63 12.82 -6.58
C ALA A 30 0.92 11.57 -7.43
N ARG A 31 2.20 11.21 -7.61
CA ARG A 31 2.63 10.00 -8.33
C ARG A 31 2.09 8.73 -7.68
N PHE A 32 2.25 8.58 -6.37
CA PHE A 32 1.73 7.44 -5.62
C PHE A 32 0.20 7.28 -5.75
N ARG A 33 -0.55 8.39 -5.75
CA ARG A 33 -1.99 8.35 -6.01
C ARG A 33 -2.31 7.80 -7.40
N ASN A 34 -1.49 8.14 -8.39
CA ASN A 34 -1.59 7.65 -9.77
C ASN A 34 -0.96 6.26 -9.98
N ALA A 35 -0.52 5.57 -8.91
CA ALA A 35 0.23 4.31 -9.00
C ALA A 35 1.57 4.43 -9.77
N ASP A 36 2.12 5.64 -9.89
CA ASP A 36 3.48 5.86 -10.33
C ASP A 36 4.40 5.72 -9.12
N PHE A 37 5.32 4.76 -9.20
CA PHE A 37 6.26 4.41 -8.11
C PHE A 37 7.71 4.81 -8.44
N ALA A 38 7.91 5.61 -9.48
CA ALA A 38 9.22 5.96 -9.97
C ALA A 38 9.85 7.08 -9.11
N ASN A 39 11.13 6.92 -8.77
CA ASN A 39 11.93 7.91 -8.05
C ASN A 39 11.41 8.30 -6.65
N HIS A 40 10.76 7.38 -5.93
CA HIS A 40 10.33 7.66 -4.57
C HIS A 40 11.50 7.61 -3.58
N ASP A 41 11.62 8.67 -2.78
CA ASP A 41 12.57 8.77 -1.68
C ASP A 41 12.09 8.00 -0.43
N ASN A 42 13.02 7.78 0.51
CA ASN A 42 12.75 7.08 1.77
C ASN A 42 11.59 7.70 2.58
N LYS A 43 11.40 9.02 2.49
CA LYS A 43 10.25 9.73 3.10
C LYS A 43 8.91 9.23 2.55
N MET A 44 8.85 9.00 1.24
CA MET A 44 7.64 8.52 0.59
C MET A 44 7.37 7.05 0.94
N HIS A 45 8.43 6.24 1.04
CA HIS A 45 8.32 4.88 1.54
C HIS A 45 7.76 4.84 2.96
N CYS A 46 8.26 5.71 3.85
CA CYS A 46 7.78 5.77 5.23
C CYS A 46 6.38 6.36 5.35
N PHE A 47 6.00 7.29 4.47
CA PHE A 47 4.62 7.74 4.34
C PHE A 47 3.68 6.56 4.01
N ALA A 48 4.04 5.75 3.00
CA ALA A 48 3.25 4.58 2.61
C ALA A 48 3.16 3.56 3.75
N HIS A 49 4.27 3.28 4.44
CA HIS A 49 4.32 2.42 5.63
C HIS A 49 3.36 2.90 6.73
N CYS A 50 3.44 4.17 7.07
CA CYS A 50 2.58 4.81 8.07
C CYS A 50 1.11 4.65 7.69
N ALA A 51 0.76 4.93 6.43
CA ALA A 51 -0.61 4.83 5.97
C ALA A 51 -1.13 3.39 6.01
N LEU A 52 -0.33 2.42 5.54
CA LEU A 52 -0.71 1.01 5.56
C LEU A 52 -0.88 0.48 6.99
N THR A 53 -0.04 0.93 7.92
CA THR A 53 -0.10 0.53 9.33
C THR A 53 -1.34 1.08 10.03
N ASP A 54 -1.62 2.39 9.91
CA ASP A 54 -2.81 3.02 10.52
C ASP A 54 -4.13 2.51 9.90
N LEU A 55 -4.11 2.11 8.63
CA LEU A 55 -5.24 1.47 7.96
C LEU A 55 -5.41 -0.01 8.37
N GLY A 56 -4.40 -0.63 8.98
CA GLY A 56 -4.40 -2.02 9.43
C GLY A 56 -3.99 -3.03 8.36
N PHE A 57 -3.39 -2.58 7.24
CA PHE A 57 -2.83 -3.45 6.20
C PHE A 57 -1.40 -3.90 6.49
N TRP A 58 -0.74 -3.32 7.49
CA TRP A 58 0.63 -3.63 7.85
C TRP A 58 0.74 -3.81 9.37
N LEU A 59 1.31 -4.93 9.81
CA LEU A 59 1.44 -5.29 11.22
C LEU A 59 2.74 -6.10 11.43
N ASN A 60 3.51 -5.76 12.46
CA ASN A 60 4.76 -6.47 12.83
C ASN A 60 5.76 -6.61 11.66
N GLY A 61 5.95 -5.55 10.86
CA GLY A 61 6.92 -5.56 9.76
C GLY A 61 6.48 -6.40 8.55
N LYS A 62 5.22 -6.84 8.50
CA LYS A 62 4.67 -7.61 7.38
C LYS A 62 3.23 -7.17 7.03
N PRO A 63 2.74 -7.53 5.84
CA PRO A 63 1.34 -7.30 5.46
C PRO A 63 0.38 -8.07 6.37
N ASP A 64 -0.74 -7.45 6.73
CA ASP A 64 -1.85 -8.15 7.35
C ASP A 64 -2.68 -8.85 6.26
N GLU A 65 -2.34 -10.11 5.99
CA GLU A 65 -2.93 -10.90 4.92
C GLU A 65 -4.46 -11.02 5.06
N ALA A 66 -4.97 -11.08 6.30
CA ALA A 66 -6.40 -11.15 6.56
C ALA A 66 -7.11 -9.85 6.13
N LYS A 67 -6.55 -8.68 6.47
CA LYS A 67 -7.10 -7.38 6.08
C LYS A 67 -6.96 -7.13 4.58
N VAL A 68 -5.82 -7.51 4.01
CA VAL A 68 -5.57 -7.42 2.56
C VAL A 68 -6.57 -8.30 1.81
N ALA A 69 -6.76 -9.55 2.23
CA ALA A 69 -7.74 -10.47 1.64
C ALA A 69 -9.17 -9.95 1.78
N GLN A 70 -9.57 -9.45 2.96
CA GLN A 70 -10.91 -8.88 3.17
C GLN A 70 -11.23 -7.75 2.17
N VAL A 71 -10.24 -6.93 1.81
CA VAL A 71 -10.44 -5.79 0.90
C VAL A 71 -10.25 -6.16 -0.56
N LEU A 72 -9.31 -7.06 -0.88
CA LEU A 72 -8.96 -7.42 -2.25
C LEU A 72 -9.73 -8.62 -2.79
N ASN A 73 -10.10 -9.62 -1.98
CA ASN A 73 -10.86 -10.79 -2.42
C ASN A 73 -12.17 -10.42 -3.15
N PRO A 74 -13.00 -9.49 -2.66
CA PRO A 74 -14.22 -9.10 -3.39
C PRO A 74 -13.94 -8.31 -4.68
N LEU A 75 -12.70 -7.88 -4.92
CA LEU A 75 -12.30 -7.10 -6.08
C LEU A 75 -11.56 -7.93 -7.15
N PHE A 76 -10.75 -8.91 -6.74
CA PHE A 76 -9.86 -9.68 -7.62
C PHE A 76 -10.03 -11.21 -7.50
N GLY A 77 -10.85 -11.67 -6.56
CA GLY A 77 -10.96 -13.08 -6.18
C GLY A 77 -9.87 -13.51 -5.19
N GLU A 78 -10.20 -14.45 -4.31
CA GLU A 78 -9.28 -14.97 -3.29
C GLU A 78 -8.01 -15.56 -3.90
N GLU A 79 -8.13 -16.35 -4.97
CA GLU A 79 -7.00 -17.01 -5.62
C GLU A 79 -5.94 -15.99 -6.11
N SER A 80 -6.38 -14.93 -6.79
CA SER A 80 -5.51 -13.86 -7.27
C SER A 80 -4.79 -13.15 -6.12
N VAL A 81 -5.50 -12.91 -5.01
CA VAL A 81 -4.95 -12.22 -3.83
C VAL A 81 -3.95 -13.08 -3.08
N VAL A 82 -4.24 -14.38 -2.91
CA VAL A 82 -3.34 -15.35 -2.28
C VAL A 82 -2.07 -15.52 -3.14
N SER A 83 -2.23 -15.68 -4.46
CA SER A 83 -1.11 -15.81 -5.40
C SER A 83 -0.23 -14.55 -5.41
N THR A 84 -0.86 -13.37 -5.40
CA THR A 84 -0.14 -12.10 -5.32
C THR A 84 0.57 -11.94 -3.97
N GLY A 85 -0.09 -12.29 -2.86
CA GLY A 85 0.50 -12.23 -1.53
C GLY A 85 1.70 -13.15 -1.39
N ALA A 86 1.62 -14.39 -1.87
CA ALA A 86 2.77 -15.31 -1.85
C ALA A 86 3.99 -14.75 -2.60
N LYS A 87 3.77 -14.05 -3.72
CA LYS A 87 4.83 -13.42 -4.52
C LYS A 87 5.36 -12.14 -3.89
N CYS A 88 4.46 -11.28 -3.42
CA CYS A 88 4.78 -9.91 -3.00
C CYS A 88 5.18 -9.81 -1.53
N ASN A 89 4.59 -10.60 -0.62
CA ASN A 89 4.88 -10.53 0.83
C ASN A 89 6.32 -10.94 1.17
N SER A 90 7.01 -11.61 0.24
CA SER A 90 8.41 -11.97 0.35
C SER A 90 9.37 -10.80 0.05
N ALA A 91 8.86 -9.68 -0.48
CA ALA A 91 9.68 -8.51 -0.81
C ALA A 91 10.23 -7.86 0.47
N LYS A 92 11.55 -7.67 0.53
CA LYS A 92 12.23 -6.93 1.60
C LYS A 92 13.02 -5.76 1.05
N GLY A 93 12.87 -4.62 1.70
CA GLY A 93 13.63 -3.40 1.48
C GLY A 93 14.86 -3.32 2.38
N ALA A 94 15.59 -2.20 2.30
CA ALA A 94 16.67 -1.94 3.26
C ALA A 94 16.15 -1.64 4.67
N ASN A 95 14.89 -1.19 4.80
CA ASN A 95 14.22 -0.91 6.06
C ASN A 95 12.72 -1.27 5.98
N ASP A 96 11.99 -1.18 7.10
CA ASP A 96 10.54 -1.45 7.16
C ASP A 96 9.73 -0.58 6.20
N CYS A 97 10.14 0.68 6.01
CA CYS A 97 9.48 1.61 5.10
C CYS A 97 9.56 1.12 3.65
N GLU A 98 10.77 0.86 3.15
CA GLU A 98 11.01 0.31 1.81
C GLU A 98 10.38 -1.06 1.65
N THR A 99 10.41 -1.91 2.68
CA THR A 99 9.77 -3.22 2.64
C THR A 99 8.28 -3.06 2.37
N SER A 100 7.58 -2.24 3.16
CA SER A 100 6.15 -2.01 2.96
C SER A 100 5.81 -1.36 1.63
N PHE A 101 6.67 -0.47 1.15
CA PHE A 101 6.51 0.16 -0.14
C PHE A 101 6.70 -0.83 -1.29
N LYS A 102 7.75 -1.67 -1.26
CA LYS A 102 8.00 -2.70 -2.28
C LYS A 102 6.87 -3.72 -2.34
N VAL A 103 6.37 -4.16 -1.19
CA VAL A 103 5.21 -5.05 -1.16
C VAL A 103 4.00 -4.36 -1.80
N TYR A 104 3.69 -3.13 -1.38
CA TYR A 104 2.56 -2.37 -1.94
C TYR A 104 2.67 -2.17 -3.45
N GLN A 105 3.85 -1.77 -3.93
CA GLN A 105 4.17 -1.64 -5.34
C GLN A 105 3.93 -2.96 -6.06
N CYS A 106 4.47 -4.07 -5.55
CA CYS A 106 4.26 -5.40 -6.15
C CYS A 106 2.78 -5.76 -6.24
N TYR A 107 1.96 -5.48 -5.22
CA TYR A 107 0.51 -5.69 -5.30
C TYR A 107 -0.16 -4.79 -6.36
N ARG A 108 0.31 -3.56 -6.53
CA ARG A 108 -0.24 -2.62 -7.54
C ARG A 108 0.17 -3.02 -8.95
N GLU A 109 1.42 -3.42 -9.15
CA GLU A 109 1.91 -3.96 -10.42
C GLU A 109 1.26 -5.31 -10.72
N ALA A 110 1.04 -6.15 -9.72
CA ALA A 110 0.28 -7.39 -9.88
C ALA A 110 -1.19 -7.12 -10.24
N LYS A 111 -1.81 -6.04 -9.74
CA LYS A 111 -3.12 -5.59 -10.23
C LYS A 111 -3.09 -5.12 -11.69
N VAL A 112 -1.99 -4.53 -12.14
CA VAL A 112 -1.76 -4.24 -13.57
C VAL A 112 -1.53 -5.54 -14.34
N ALA A 113 -0.95 -6.57 -13.72
CA ALA A 113 -0.76 -7.89 -14.31
C ALA A 113 -2.02 -8.80 -14.25
N VAL A 114 -3.03 -8.45 -13.45
CA VAL A 114 -4.39 -9.04 -13.51
C VAL A 114 -5.20 -8.25 -14.54
N GLU A 115 -4.65 -8.15 -15.75
CA GLU A 115 -5.45 -8.02 -16.96
C GLU A 115 -5.76 -9.45 -17.42
N ILE A 116 -6.99 -9.90 -17.16
CA ILE A 116 -7.66 -10.98 -17.91
C ILE A 116 -8.65 -10.30 -18.85
#